data_AF-A0A8S3KE91-F1
#
_entry.id   AF-A0A8S3KE91-F1
#
_cell.length_a   1.000
_cell.length_b   1.000
_cell.length_c   1.000
_cell.angle_alpha   90.00
_cell.angle_beta   90.00
_cell.angle_gamma   90.00
#
_symmetry.space_group_name_H-M   'P 1'
#
loop_
_entity.id
_entity.type
_entity.pdbx_description
1 polymer ?
#
loop_
_entity_poly.entity_id
_entity_poly.type
_entity_poly.pdbx_seq_one_letter_code
_entity_poly.pdbx_strand_id
1 'polypeptide(L)'
;VESLPIEYHDSVAQFMAYVHSSVNEMSVQYLSNERRYNYTTPKSFLEQIGLYRNLLQTKRREHEEGIARLENGLVKLESVAKQTDELKEKLKVEEIEVTKKNQE
;
A
#
# COMPACT_ATOMS: atom_id res chain seq x y z
N VAL A 1 -6.51 -15.22 -8.85
CA VAL A 1 -5.30 -16.10 -8.83
C VAL A 1 -4.20 -15.48 -9.68
N GLU A 2 -4.52 -14.55 -10.58
CA GLU A 2 -3.60 -13.84 -11.47
C GLU A 2 -2.63 -12.85 -10.80
N SER A 3 -2.62 -12.72 -9.46
CA SER A 3 -1.85 -11.68 -8.77
C SER A 3 -0.72 -12.21 -7.88
N LEU A 4 -0.74 -13.44 -7.40
CA LEU A 4 0.31 -13.93 -6.49
C LEU A 4 1.47 -14.55 -7.29
N PRO A 5 2.75 -14.23 -6.99
CA PRO A 5 3.87 -14.94 -7.58
C PRO A 5 3.78 -16.44 -7.28
N ILE A 6 4.17 -17.28 -8.26
CA ILE A 6 4.00 -18.74 -8.23
C ILE A 6 4.64 -19.36 -6.98
N GLU A 7 5.78 -18.81 -6.57
CA GLU A 7 6.54 -19.23 -5.38
C GLU A 7 5.73 -19.24 -4.08
N TYR A 8 4.67 -18.43 -3.99
CA TYR A 8 3.85 -18.32 -2.78
C TYR A 8 2.53 -19.11 -2.85
N HIS A 9 2.21 -19.75 -4.00
CA HIS A 9 0.91 -20.41 -4.18
C HIS A 9 0.70 -21.53 -3.17
N ASP A 10 1.67 -22.41 -3.01
CA ASP A 10 1.58 -23.56 -2.10
C ASP A 10 1.47 -23.12 -0.65
N SER A 11 2.32 -22.18 -0.22
CA SER A 11 2.31 -21.65 1.15
C SER A 11 0.97 -20.99 1.48
N VAL A 12 0.41 -20.20 0.56
CA VAL A 12 -0.90 -19.55 0.77
C VAL A 12 -2.03 -20.58 0.77
N ALA A 13 -2.00 -21.58 -0.11
CA ALA A 13 -3.01 -22.64 -0.13
C ALA A 13 -3.01 -23.45 1.18
N GLN A 14 -1.83 -23.85 1.65
CA GLN A 14 -1.66 -24.55 2.94
C GLN A 14 -2.16 -23.70 4.11
N PHE A 15 -1.79 -22.41 4.14
CA PHE A 15 -2.26 -21.49 5.17
C PHE A 15 -3.78 -21.30 5.16
N MET A 16 -4.40 -21.18 3.99
CA MET A 16 -5.87 -21.08 3.89
C MET A 16 -6.55 -22.32 4.45
N ALA A 17 -6.07 -23.52 4.11
CA ALA A 17 -6.59 -24.78 4.63
C ALA A 17 -6.43 -24.87 6.16
N TYR A 18 -5.26 -24.47 6.68
CA TYR A 18 -5.01 -24.40 8.12
C TYR A 18 -6.00 -23.47 8.83
N VAL A 19 -6.14 -22.21 8.36
CA VAL A 19 -7.04 -21.23 8.97
C VAL A 19 -8.50 -21.70 8.91
N HIS A 20 -8.92 -22.31 7.81
CA HIS A 20 -10.29 -22.84 7.72
C HIS A 20 -10.53 -23.98 8.73
N SER A 21 -9.53 -24.84 8.91
CA SER A 21 -9.57 -25.94 9.88
C SER A 21 -9.58 -25.43 11.32
N SER A 22 -8.82 -24.38 11.64
CA SER A 22 -8.81 -23.81 13.00
C SER A 22 -10.16 -23.21 13.39
N VAL A 23 -10.96 -22.73 12.42
CA VAL A 23 -12.34 -22.29 12.70
C VAL A 23 -13.23 -23.47 13.13
N ASN A 24 -12.99 -24.69 12.63
CA ASN A 24 -13.72 -25.87 13.11
C ASN A 24 -13.40 -26.19 14.56
N GLU A 25 -12.13 -26.11 14.95
CA GLU A 25 -11.71 -26.29 16.34
C GLU A 25 -12.35 -25.23 17.25
N MET A 26 -12.36 -23.97 16.81
CA MET A 26 -13.02 -22.89 17.54
C MET A 26 -14.54 -23.07 17.62
N SER A 27 -15.18 -23.65 16.60
CA SER A 27 -16.62 -23.93 16.60
C SER A 27 -17.01 -24.92 17.69
N VAL A 28 -16.15 -25.90 17.99
CA VAL A 28 -16.34 -26.83 19.12
C VAL A 28 -16.28 -26.10 20.45
N GLN A 29 -15.32 -25.20 20.62
CA GLN A 29 -15.20 -24.38 21.83
C GLN A 29 -16.40 -23.44 22.00
N TYR A 30 -16.84 -22.83 20.89
CA TYR A 30 -18.02 -21.96 20.86
C TYR A 30 -19.28 -22.71 21.30
N LEU A 31 -19.48 -23.94 20.81
CA LEU A 31 -20.59 -24.78 21.27
C LEU A 31 -20.51 -25.11 22.77
N SER A 32 -19.31 -25.40 23.28
CA SER A 32 -19.10 -25.69 24.70
C SER A 32 -19.46 -24.49 25.59
N ASN A 33 -18.99 -23.31 25.21
CA ASN A 33 -19.09 -22.10 26.03
C ASN A 33 -20.45 -21.41 25.89
N GLU A 34 -20.91 -21.22 24.65
CA GLU A 34 -22.08 -20.41 24.32
C GLU A 34 -23.32 -21.24 24.01
N ARG A 35 -23.20 -22.58 23.98
CA ARG A 35 -24.29 -23.51 23.65
C ARG A 35 -24.93 -23.23 22.28
N ARG A 36 -24.18 -22.62 21.36
CA ARG A 36 -24.62 -22.27 20.01
C ARG A 36 -23.78 -22.97 18.96
N TYR A 37 -24.45 -23.41 17.90
CA TYR A 37 -23.77 -23.98 16.73
C TYR A 37 -23.41 -22.89 15.72
N ASN A 38 -22.21 -23.00 15.18
CA ASN A 38 -21.76 -22.36 13.96
C ASN A 38 -21.13 -23.44 13.07
N TYR A 39 -21.20 -23.26 11.75
CA TYR A 39 -20.76 -24.27 10.80
C TYR A 39 -19.83 -23.65 9.77
N THR A 40 -18.70 -24.31 9.54
CA THR A 40 -17.94 -24.08 8.31
C THR A 40 -18.46 -25.02 7.23
N THR A 41 -18.39 -24.57 5.99
CA THR A 41 -18.82 -25.37 4.84
C THR A 41 -17.82 -25.16 3.71
N PRO A 42 -17.76 -26.09 2.74
CA PRO A 42 -16.95 -25.86 1.53
C PRO A 42 -17.28 -24.51 0.85
N LYS A 43 -18.54 -24.04 0.93
CA LYS A 43 -18.94 -22.72 0.42
C LYS A 43 -18.23 -21.59 1.16
N SER A 44 -18.20 -21.60 2.50
CA SER A 44 -17.52 -20.54 3.26
C SER A 44 -16.00 -20.56 3.05
N PHE A 45 -15.41 -21.71 2.70
CA PHE A 45 -14.00 -21.77 2.26
C PHE A 45 -13.78 -21.08 0.91
N LEU A 46 -14.65 -21.29 -0.06
CA LEU A 46 -14.58 -20.58 -1.35
C LEU A 46 -14.78 -19.08 -1.18
N GLU A 47 -15.67 -18.67 -0.27
CA GLU A 47 -15.88 -17.26 0.09
C GLU A 47 -14.62 -16.67 0.76
N GLN A 48 -13.94 -17.41 1.63
CA GLN A 48 -12.65 -17.01 2.23
C GLN A 48 -11.58 -16.77 1.15
N ILE A 49 -11.46 -17.67 0.17
CA ILE A 49 -10.53 -17.51 -0.97
C ILE A 49 -10.88 -16.25 -1.77
N GLY A 50 -12.17 -16.04 -2.04
CA GLY A 50 -12.67 -14.85 -2.74
C GLY A 50 -12.36 -13.55 -1.99
N LEU A 51 -12.63 -13.53 -0.68
CA LEU A 51 -12.34 -12.41 0.20
C LEU A 51 -10.85 -12.06 0.20
N TYR A 52 -9.98 -13.05 0.36
CA TYR A 52 -8.53 -12.84 0.32
C TYR A 52 -8.08 -12.24 -1.02
N ARG A 53 -8.60 -12.76 -2.14
CA ARG A 53 -8.27 -12.26 -3.47
C ARG A 53 -8.63 -10.77 -3.61
N ASN A 54 -9.84 -10.40 -3.20
CA ASN A 54 -10.30 -9.01 -3.27
C ASN A 54 -9.48 -8.11 -2.37
N LEU A 55 -9.20 -8.55 -1.13
CA LEU A 55 -8.40 -7.80 -0.18
C LEU A 55 -6.97 -7.56 -0.71
N LEU A 56 -6.35 -8.59 -1.28
CA LEU A 56 -5.01 -8.51 -1.85
C LEU A 56 -4.95 -7.50 -3.01
N GLN A 57 -5.92 -7.53 -3.90
CA GLN A 57 -6.01 -6.56 -5.01
C GLN A 57 -6.18 -5.13 -4.49
N THR A 58 -7.10 -4.91 -3.55
CA THR A 58 -7.33 -3.60 -2.95
C THR A 58 -6.07 -3.06 -2.29
N LYS A 59 -5.39 -3.88 -1.47
CA LYS A 59 -4.17 -3.46 -0.77
C LYS A 59 -3.03 -3.13 -1.72
N ARG A 60 -2.86 -3.90 -2.79
CA ARG A 60 -1.83 -3.58 -3.79
C ARG A 60 -2.10 -2.28 -4.51
N ARG A 61 -3.34 -2.04 -4.93
CA ARG A 61 -3.73 -0.76 -5.54
C ARG A 61 -3.43 0.41 -4.60
N GLU A 62 -3.79 0.29 -3.32
CA GLU A 62 -3.47 1.31 -2.30
C GLU A 62 -1.95 1.57 -2.19
N HIS A 63 -1.14 0.50 -2.25
CA HIS A 63 0.32 0.63 -2.23
C HIS A 63 0.88 1.28 -3.51
N GLU A 64 0.43 0.86 -4.68
CA GLU A 64 0.83 1.42 -5.98
C GLU A 64 0.48 2.91 -6.06
N GLU A 65 -0.73 3.30 -5.63
CA GLU A 65 -1.14 4.70 -5.53
C GLU A 65 -0.26 5.49 -4.55
N GLY A 66 0.11 4.88 -3.42
CA GLY A 66 1.02 5.46 -2.44
C GLY A 66 2.41 5.70 -2.99
N ILE A 67 2.96 4.74 -3.73
CA ILE A 67 4.27 4.82 -4.41
C ILE A 67 4.23 5.94 -5.45
N ALA A 68 3.25 5.93 -6.35
CA ALA A 68 3.11 6.93 -7.39
C ALA A 68 3.00 8.35 -6.82
N ARG A 69 2.24 8.53 -5.73
CA ARG A 69 2.14 9.82 -5.04
C ARG A 69 3.49 10.26 -4.47
N LEU A 70 4.25 9.35 -3.87
CA LEU A 70 5.57 9.65 -3.29
C LEU A 70 6.55 10.05 -4.39
N GLU A 71 6.64 9.28 -5.47
CA GLU A 71 7.51 9.57 -6.61
C GLU A 71 7.20 10.96 -7.21
N ASN A 72 5.92 11.24 -7.45
CA ASN A 72 5.48 12.56 -7.91
C ASN A 72 5.84 13.69 -6.94
N GLY A 73 5.77 13.43 -5.63
CA GLY A 73 6.19 14.36 -4.60
C GLY A 73 7.68 14.67 -4.67
N LEU A 74 8.52 13.64 -4.79
CA LEU A 74 9.97 13.76 -4.89
C LEU A 74 10.40 14.54 -6.14
N VAL A 75 9.83 14.22 -7.31
CA VAL A 75 10.10 14.94 -8.57
C VAL A 75 9.76 16.42 -8.45
N LYS A 76 8.62 16.75 -7.81
CA LYS A 76 8.25 18.16 -7.58
C LYS A 76 9.22 18.87 -6.64
N LEU A 77 9.65 18.22 -5.56
CA LEU A 77 10.62 18.80 -4.62
C LEU A 77 11.97 19.07 -5.29
N GLU A 78 12.46 18.14 -6.11
CA GLU A 78 13.68 18.32 -6.90
C GLU A 78 13.56 19.49 -7.88
N SER A 79 12.44 19.59 -8.60
CA SER A 79 12.18 20.69 -9.52
C SER A 79 12.17 22.05 -8.79
N VAL A 80 11.52 22.14 -7.62
CA VAL A 80 11.46 23.38 -6.84
C VAL A 80 12.83 23.76 -6.29
N ALA A 81 13.63 22.79 -5.85
CA ALA A 81 15.00 23.03 -5.41
C ALA A 81 15.83 23.65 -6.54
N LYS A 82 15.80 23.06 -7.74
CA LYS A 82 16.49 23.59 -8.91
C LYS A 82 16.04 25.02 -9.27
N GLN A 83 14.73 25.27 -9.31
CA GLN A 83 14.18 26.60 -9.60
C GLN A 83 14.60 27.63 -8.55
N THR A 84 14.69 27.23 -7.28
CA THR A 84 15.13 28.10 -6.18
C THR A 84 16.58 28.50 -6.35
N ASP A 85 17.46 27.58 -6.75
CA ASP A 85 18.87 27.87 -6.97
C ASP A 85 19.07 28.78 -8.20
N GLU A 86 18.33 28.54 -9.28
CA GLU A 86 18.31 29.44 -10.44
C GLU A 86 17.84 30.85 -10.08
N LEU A 87 16.81 30.98 -9.23
CA LEU A 87 16.29 32.28 -8.80
C LEU A 87 17.29 33.03 -7.91
N LYS A 88 17.96 32.33 -6.98
CA LYS A 88 19.02 32.92 -6.16
C LYS A 88 20.15 33.49 -7.00
N GLU A 89 20.54 32.80 -8.07
CA GLU A 89 21.62 33.27 -8.93
C GLU A 89 21.22 34.52 -9.72
N LYS A 90 19.99 34.57 -10.25
CA LYS A 90 19.44 35.77 -10.88
C LYS A 90 19.38 36.96 -9.93
N LEU A 91 18.92 36.75 -8.70
CA LEU A 91 18.85 37.78 -7.66
C LEU A 91 20.21 38.42 -7.38
N LYS A 92 21.29 37.62 -7.25
CA LYS A 92 22.64 38.16 -7.04
C LYS A 92 23.10 39.07 -8.18
N VAL A 93 22.79 38.69 -9.43
CA VAL A 93 23.17 39.50 -10.60
C VAL A 93 22.43 40.84 -10.59
N GLU A 94 21.12 40.82 -10.31
CA GLU A 94 20.30 42.02 -10.22
C GLU A 94 20.75 42.96 -9.07
N GLU A 95 21.11 42.41 -7.90
CA GLU A 95 21.63 43.22 -6.78
C GLU A 95 22.94 43.96 -7.13
N ILE A 96 23.84 43.32 -7.89
CA ILE A 96 25.08 43.95 -8.36
C ILE A 96 24.76 45.08 -9.36
N GLU A 97 23.78 44.90 -10.22
CA GLU A 97 23.39 45.93 -11.19
C GLU A 97 22.73 47.14 -10.51
N VAL A 98 21.84 46.90 -9.55
CA VAL A 98 21.17 47.95 -8.77
C VAL A 98 22.17 48.75 -7.95
N THR A 99 23.14 48.09 -7.30
CA THR A 99 24.17 48.78 -6.51
C THR A 99 25.08 49.65 -7.37
N LYS A 100 25.46 49.20 -8.57
CA LYS A 100 26.20 50.04 -9.54
C LYS A 100 25.39 51.27 -9.97
N LYS A 101 24.13 51.09 -10.35
CA LYS A 101 23.25 52.19 -10.79
C LYS A 101 22.95 53.22 -9.70
N ASN A 102 22.94 52.82 -8.42
CA ASN A 102 22.76 53.74 -7.30
C ASN A 102 24.03 54.50 -6.90
N GLN A 103 25.21 54.11 -7.42
CA GLN A 103 26.50 54.78 -7.16
C GLN A 103 26.92 55.74 -8.28
N GLU A 104 26.26 55.67 -9.45
CA GLU A 104 26.33 56.65 -10.54
C GLU A 104 25.34 57.81 -10.31
#